data_AF-A0A7X4ESA6-F1
#
_entry.id   AF-A0A7X4ESA6-F1
#
_cell.length_a   1.000
_cell.length_b   1.000
_cell.length_c   1.000
_cell.angle_alpha   90.00
_cell.angle_beta   90.00
_cell.angle_gamma   90.00
#
_symmetry.space_group_name_H-M   'P 1'
#
loop_
_entity.id
_entity.type
_entity.pdbx_description
1 polymer ?
#
loop_
_entity_poly.entity_id
_entity_poly.type
_entity_poly.pdbx_seq_one_letter_code
_entity_poly.pdbx_strand_id
1 'polypeptide(L)' 'MQSRLIAVSNRVAIPTAGKVAGGLAVGVLAALAEQGGIWFGWSGRKTGQDPRDPVLETRGRITYATI' A
#
# COMPACT_ATOMS: atom_id res chain seq x y z
N MET A 1 -21.76 9.27 7.53
CA MET A 1 -21.02 8.10 7.03
C MET A 1 -19.54 8.49 7.01
N GLN A 2 -18.63 7.67 7.55
CA GLN A 2 -17.19 7.92 7.43
C GLN A 2 -16.72 7.52 6.02
N SER A 3 -16.09 8.45 5.31
CA SER A 3 -15.46 8.21 4.02
C SER A 3 -14.24 7.30 4.18
N ARG A 4 -14.00 6.39 3.24
CA ARG A 4 -12.81 5.52 3.22
C ARG A 4 -11.72 6.14 2.34
N LEU A 5 -10.52 6.34 2.89
CA LEU A 5 -9.35 6.69 2.10
C LEU A 5 -8.81 5.46 1.36
N ILE A 6 -8.69 5.55 0.04
CA ILE A 6 -8.11 4.52 -0.81
C ILE A 6 -7.04 5.17 -1.69
N ALA A 7 -5.78 4.87 -1.43
CA ALA A 7 -4.66 5.30 -2.27
C ALA A 7 -4.37 4.25 -3.34
N VAL A 8 -4.23 4.68 -4.60
CA VAL A 8 -3.84 3.83 -5.73
C VAL A 8 -2.57 4.38 -6.34
N SER A 9 -1.52 3.57 -6.42
CA SER A 9 -0.24 3.98 -7.01
C SER A 9 0.46 2.85 -7.75
N ASN A 10 1.40 3.20 -8.63
CA ASN A 10 2.24 2.21 -9.30
C ASN A 10 3.21 1.49 -8.34
N ARG A 11 3.41 1.98 -7.12
CA ARG A 11 4.28 1.30 -6.16
C ARG A 11 3.75 1.45 -4.74
N VAL A 12 3.53 0.32 -4.09
CA VAL A 12 3.21 0.27 -2.67
C VAL A 12 4.50 0.01 -1.90
N ALA A 13 4.82 0.90 -0.96
CA ALA A 13 5.94 0.72 -0.06
C ALA A 13 5.42 0.18 1.27
N ILE A 14 5.58 -1.13 1.49
CA ILE A 14 5.25 -1.76 2.77
C ILE A 14 6.44 -1.52 3.71
N PRO A 15 6.29 -0.79 4.84
CA PRO A 15 7.41 -0.47 5.72
C PRO A 15 8.03 -1.76 6.31
N THR A 16 9.27 -2.11 5.97
CA THR A 16 10.03 -3.13 6.72
C THR A 16 10.73 -2.46 7.91
N ALA A 17 11.55 -3.17 8.69
CA ALA A 17 12.32 -2.60 9.82
C ALA A 17 13.34 -1.49 9.42
N GLY A 18 13.22 -0.90 8.23
CA GLY A 18 14.03 0.20 7.72
C GLY A 18 13.20 1.39 7.25
N LYS A 19 13.86 2.43 6.73
CA LYS A 19 13.20 3.65 6.26
C LYS A 19 12.44 3.42 4.96
N VAL A 20 11.22 3.96 4.89
CA VAL A 20 10.50 4.10 3.62
C VAL A 20 11.13 5.23 2.83
N ALA A 21 11.57 4.94 1.60
CA ALA A 21 12.19 5.91 0.71
C ALA A 21 11.24 6.31 -0.43
N GLY A 22 11.30 7.58 -0.84
CA GLY A 22 10.52 8.15 -1.96
C GLY A 22 9.38 9.05 -1.51
N GLY A 23 9.27 10.26 -2.10
CA GLY A 23 8.33 11.30 -1.67
C GLY A 23 6.86 10.87 -1.73
N LEU A 24 6.45 10.15 -2.77
CA LEU A 24 5.09 9.61 -2.86
C LEU A 24 4.80 8.62 -1.73
N ALA A 25 5.75 7.72 -1.45
CA ALA A 25 5.54 6.71 -0.43
C ALA A 25 5.41 7.32 0.96
N VAL A 26 6.27 8.29 1.27
CA VAL A 26 6.21 9.05 2.53
C VAL A 26 4.88 9.79 2.67
N GLY A 27 4.43 10.50 1.63
CA GLY A 27 3.18 11.25 1.67
C GLY A 27 1.94 10.36 1.82
N VAL A 28 1.86 9.28 1.06
CA VAL A 28 0.73 8.33 1.12
C VAL A 28 0.68 7.63 2.47
N LEU A 29 1.82 7.19 3.01
CA LEU A 29 1.87 6.61 4.35
C LEU A 29 1.46 7.60 5.43
N ALA A 30 1.86 8.87 5.34
CA ALA A 30 1.45 9.88 6.31
C ALA A 30 -0.08 10.04 6.32
N ALA A 31 -0.71 10.17 5.15
CA ALA A 31 -2.17 10.30 5.04
C ALA A 31 -2.90 9.05 5.57
N LEU A 32 -2.43 7.85 5.21
CA LEU A 32 -3.02 6.59 5.69
C LEU A 32 -2.75 6.33 7.17
N ALA A 33 -1.63 6.79 7.71
CA ALA A 33 -1.34 6.69 9.14
C ALA A 33 -2.28 7.58 9.97
N GLU A 34 -2.77 8.69 9.40
CA GLU A 34 -3.74 9.59 10.03
C GLU A 34 -5.18 9.09 9.91
N GLN A 35 -5.64 8.75 8.70
CA GLN A 35 -7.04 8.39 8.46
C GLN A 35 -7.33 6.88 8.52
N GLY A 36 -6.31 6.03 8.42
CA GLY A 36 -6.48 4.63 8.07
C GLY A 36 -6.91 4.45 6.61
N GLY A 37 -7.11 3.21 6.17
CA GLY A 37 -7.64 2.92 4.84
C GLY A 37 -6.88 1.86 4.07
N ILE A 38 -6.94 1.95 2.74
CA ILE A 38 -6.33 0.97 1.83
C ILE A 38 -5.27 1.65 0.97
N TRP A 39 -4.14 0.97 0.78
CA TRP A 39 -3.18 1.29 -0.28
C TRP A 39 -3.10 0.15 -1.28
N PHE A 40 -3.61 0.38 -2.49
CA PHE A 40 -3.55 -0.55 -3.60
C PHE A 40 -2.45 -0.19 -4.61
N GLY A 41 -1.76 -1.19 -5.15
CA GLY A 41 -0.74 -0.97 -6.18
C GLY A 41 0.21 -2.14 -6.40
N TRP A 42 1.23 -1.96 -7.21
CA TRP A 42 2.20 -3.01 -7.50
C TRP A 42 3.20 -3.20 -6.35
N SER A 43 3.43 -4.47 -5.99
CA SER A 43 4.40 -4.92 -4.98
C SER A 43 5.85 -4.65 -5.39
N GLY A 44 6.10 -4.52 -6.70
CA GLY A 44 7.43 -4.42 -7.26
C GLY A 44 8.06 -5.70 -7.75
N ARG A 45 7.39 -6.83 -7.55
CA ARG A 45 7.85 -8.12 -8.02
C ARG A 45 7.31 -8.37 -9.42
N LYS A 46 8.16 -8.88 -10.30
CA LYS A 46 7.74 -9.40 -11.60
C LYS A 46 7.43 -10.89 -11.44
N THR A 47 6.44 -11.37 -12.17
CA THR A 47 6.08 -12.80 -12.20
C THR A 47 5.96 -13.25 -13.65
N GLY A 48 6.36 -14.48 -13.93
CA GLY A 48 6.10 -15.17 -15.20
C GLY A 48 4.86 -16.06 -15.14
N GLN A 49 4.14 -16.06 -14.02
CA GLN A 49 2.89 -16.78 -13.81
C GLN A 49 1.71 -15.89 -14.19
N ASP A 50 0.56 -16.51 -14.43
CA ASP A 50 -0.69 -15.81 -14.70
C ASP A 50 -1.07 -14.80 -13.59
N PRO A 51 -1.80 -13.73 -13.92
CA PRO A 51 -2.33 -12.79 -12.94
C PRO A 51 -3.11 -13.52 -11.84
N ARG A 52 -2.90 -13.11 -10.59
CA ARG A 52 -3.59 -13.65 -9.41
C ARG A 52 -4.30 -12.53 -8.67
N ASP A 53 -5.16 -12.93 -7.73
CA ASP A 53 -5.79 -11.99 -6.81
C ASP A 53 -4.74 -11.19 -6.01
N PRO A 54 -5.03 -9.92 -5.67
CA PRO A 54 -4.13 -9.10 -4.87
C PRO A 54 -3.83 -9.73 -3.52
N VAL A 55 -2.56 -9.66 -3.11
CA VAL A 55 -2.15 -10.04 -1.76
C VAL A 55 -2.54 -8.92 -0.80
N LEU A 56 -3.39 -9.25 0.17
CA LEU A 56 -3.84 -8.34 1.22
C LEU A 56 -2.99 -8.53 2.48
N GLU A 57 -2.47 -7.42 3.01
CA GLU A 57 -1.76 -7.40 4.27
C GLU A 57 -2.22 -6.21 5.11
N THR A 58 -2.69 -6.43 6.34
CA THR A 58 -3.13 -5.36 7.23
C THR A 58 -2.12 -5.10 8.33
N ARG A 59 -1.72 -3.83 8.51
CA ARG A 59 -0.85 -3.38 9.60
C ARG A 59 -1.45 -2.17 10.28
N GLY A 60 -1.86 -2.34 11.54
CA GLY A 60 -2.59 -1.30 12.26
C GLY A 60 -3.88 -0.95 11.53
N ARG A 61 -4.03 0.31 11.13
CA ARG A 61 -5.22 0.83 10.43
C ARG A 61 -5.10 0.87 8.90
N ILE A 62 -4.02 0.33 8.36
CA ILE A 62 -3.71 0.37 6.92
C ILE A 62 -3.76 -1.05 6.36
N THR A 63 -4.52 -1.24 5.29
CA THR A 63 -4.49 -2.47 4.50
C THR A 63 -3.76 -2.22 3.19
N TYR A 64 -2.67 -2.95 2.97
CA TYR A 64 -1.90 -2.95 1.74
C TYR A 64 -2.48 -4.02 0.82
N ALA A 65 -2.84 -3.65 -0.40
CA ALA A 65 -3.36 -4.56 -1.41
C ALA A 65 -2.41 -4.54 -2.61
N THR A 66 -1.59 -5.58 -2.73
CA THR A 66 -0.51 -5.59 -3.72
C THR A 66 -0.68 -6.62 -4.80
N ILE A 67 -0.38 -6.21 -6.04
CA ILE A 67 -0.28 -7.09 -7.22
C ILE A 67 1.17 -7.36 -7.61
#